data_AF-A0A2T4CVX5-F1
#
_entry.id   AF-A0A2T4CVX5-F1
#
_cell.length_a   1.000
_cell.length_b   1.000
_cell.length_c   1.000
_cell.angle_alpha   90.00
_cell.angle_beta   90.00
_cell.angle_gamma   90.00
#
_symmetry.space_group_name_H-M   'P 1'
#
loop_
_entity.id
_entity.type
_entity.pdbx_description
1 polymer ?
#
loop_
_entity_poly.entity_id
_entity_poly.type
_entity_poly.pdbx_seq_one_letter_code
_entity_poly.pdbx_strand_id
1 'polypeptide(L)' 'EEFTLELRTRDRERKLIKKIEESLIDLEKGDYGFCESCGVDIGIRRLEARPTATLCIDCKTLDEIREKNRA' A
#
# COMPACT_ATOMS: atom_id res chain seq x y z
N GLU A 1 -24.65 3.45 17.23
CA GLU A 1 -23.54 4.16 16.53
C GLU A 1 -22.19 3.50 16.78
N GLU A 2 -21.91 2.98 17.97
CA GLU A 2 -20.65 2.27 18.29
C GLU A 2 -20.41 1.03 17.40
N PHE A 3 -21.41 0.16 17.27
CA PHE A 3 -21.33 -1.05 16.44
C PHE A 3 -20.98 -0.80 14.96
N THR A 4 -21.45 0.31 14.37
CA THR A 4 -21.16 0.64 12.97
C THR A 4 -19.73 1.13 12.78
N LEU A 5 -19.15 1.79 13.79
CA LEU A 5 -17.75 2.19 13.79
C LEU A 5 -16.83 0.97 13.91
N GLU A 6 -17.12 0.06 14.85
CA GLU A 6 -16.36 -1.18 15.05
C GLU A 6 -16.32 -2.03 13.78
N LEU A 7 -17.46 -2.22 13.12
CA LEU A 7 -17.52 -2.96 11.85
C LEU A 7 -16.63 -2.35 10.77
N ARG A 8 -16.64 -1.02 10.62
CA ARG A 8 -15.78 -0.31 9.64
C ARG A 8 -14.30 -0.47 9.96
N THR A 9 -13.92 -0.41 11.24
CA THR A 9 -12.54 -0.62 11.66
C THR A 9 -12.08 -2.04 11.36
N ARG A 10 -12.90 -3.04 11.71
CA ARG A 10 -12.61 -4.45 11.45
C ARG A 10 -12.43 -4.74 9.95
N ASP A 11 -13.24 -4.12 9.09
CA ASP A 11 -13.12 -4.28 7.65
C ASP A 11 -11.83 -3.64 7.09
N ARG A 12 -11.36 -2.53 7.68
CA ARG A 12 -10.07 -1.92 7.33
C ARG A 12 -8.89 -2.81 7.76
N GLU A 13 -8.96 -3.38 8.96
CA GLU A 13 -7.94 -4.29 9.47
C GLU A 13 -7.84 -5.56 8.62
N ARG A 14 -8.97 -6.16 8.25
CA ARG A 14 -9.00 -7.32 7.34
C ARG A 14 -8.36 -7.01 5.98
N LYS A 15 -8.62 -5.83 5.43
CA LYS A 15 -7.96 -5.39 4.18
C LYS A 15 -6.47 -5.17 4.36
N LEU A 16 -6.05 -4.68 5.53
CA LEU A 16 -4.63 -4.49 5.83
C LEU A 16 -3.90 -5.84 5.95
N ILE A 17 -4.49 -6.84 6.59
CA ILE A 17 -3.95 -8.20 6.69
C ILE A 17 -3.67 -8.77 5.29
N LYS A 18 -4.64 -8.65 4.37
CA LYS A 18 -4.47 -9.11 2.98
C LYS A 18 -3.28 -8.43 2.28
N LYS A 19 -3.10 -7.12 2.49
CA LYS A 19 -1.95 -6.39 1.92
C LYS A 19 -0.61 -6.86 2.48
N ILE A 20 -0.59 -7.28 3.75
CA ILE A 20 0.61 -7.85 4.37
C ILE A 20 0.90 -9.22 3.74
N GLU A 21 -0.12 -10.07 3.57
CA GLU A 21 0.02 -11.37 2.89
C GLU A 21 0.55 -11.21 1.46
N GLU A 22 0.03 -10.25 0.69
CA GLU A 22 0.53 -9.89 -0.65
C GLU A 22 2.01 -9.48 -0.60
N SER A 23 2.38 -8.60 0.33
CA SER A 23 3.78 -8.16 0.48
C SER A 23 4.74 -9.31 0.82
N LEU A 24 4.28 -10.30 1.59
CA LEU A 24 5.05 -11.50 1.90
C LEU A 24 5.24 -12.38 0.65
N ILE A 25 4.21 -12.52 -0.18
CA ILE A 25 4.30 -13.25 -1.45
C ILE A 25 5.30 -12.56 -2.39
N ASP A 26 5.30 -11.23 -2.46
CA ASP A 26 6.23 -10.48 -3.31
C ASP A 26 7.68 -10.61 -2.81
N LEU A 27 7.87 -10.71 -1.49
CA LEU A 27 9.17 -11.02 -0.89
C LEU A 27 9.68 -12.39 -1.33
N GLU A 28 8.82 -13.41 -1.31
CA GLU A 28 9.17 -14.76 -1.75
C GLU A 28 9.50 -14.83 -3.24
N LYS A 29 8.87 -14.00 -4.07
CA LYS A 29 9.14 -13.90 -5.52
C LYS A 29 10.38 -13.06 -5.85
N GLY A 30 10.84 -12.23 -4.92
CA GLY A 30 11.92 -11.27 -5.15
C GLY A 30 11.46 -9.96 -5.79
N ASP A 31 10.16 -9.71 -5.86
CA ASP A 31 9.55 -8.50 -6.41
C ASP A 31 9.34 -7.41 -5.35
N TYR A 32 9.55 -7.74 -4.08
CA TYR A 32 9.39 -6.78 -2.99
C TYR A 32 10.40 -5.63 -3.03
N GLY A 33 9.89 -4.43 -2.80
CA GLY A 33 10.70 -3.21 -2.77
C GLY A 33 10.85 -2.54 -4.13
N PHE A 34 10.16 -3.01 -5.17
CA PHE A 34 10.09 -2.35 -6.47
C PHE A 34 8.72 -1.72 -6.70
N CYS A 35 8.71 -0.59 -7.40
CA CYS A 35 7.47 0.11 -7.74
C CYS A 35 6.72 -0.64 -8.85
N GLU A 36 5.47 -1.04 -8.60
CA GLU A 36 4.62 -1.75 -9.58
C GLU A 36 4.37 -0.94 -10.86
N SER A 37 4.45 0.39 -10.79
CA SER A 37 4.13 1.25 -11.94
C SER A 37 5.32 1.54 -12.85
N CYS A 38 6.54 1.60 -12.31
CA CYS A 38 7.72 2.04 -13.08
C CYS A 38 8.96 1.17 -12.87
N GLY A 39 8.90 0.16 -12.00
CA GLY A 39 9.97 -0.80 -11.75
C GLY A 39 11.15 -0.29 -10.92
N VAL A 40 11.15 0.98 -10.50
CA VAL A 40 12.24 1.54 -9.70
C VAL A 40 12.15 1.12 -8.24
N ASP A 41 13.29 1.13 -7.55
CA ASP A 41 13.38 0.81 -6.12
C ASP A 41 12.54 1.77 -5.27
N ILE A 42 11.81 1.21 -4.32
CA ILE A 42 11.13 1.94 -3.26
C ILE A 42 12.14 2.18 -2.14
N GLY A 43 12.38 3.45 -1.82
CA GLY A 43 13.39 3.82 -0.83
C GLY A 43 13.19 3.12 0.53
N ILE A 44 14.29 2.62 1.12
CA ILE A 44 14.27 1.83 2.36
C ILE A 44 13.48 2.53 3.48
N ARG A 45 13.73 3.82 3.73
CA ARG A 45 13.01 4.61 4.75
C ARG A 45 11.49 4.62 4.56
N ARG A 46 11.01 4.50 3.31
CA ARG A 46 9.57 4.40 3.00
C ARG A 46 9.03 3.02 3.34
N LEU A 47 9.76 1.95 3.03
CA LEU A 47 9.38 0.58 3.39
C LEU A 47 9.43 0.36 4.91
N GLU A 48 10.40 0.95 5.62
CA GLU A 48 10.44 0.93 7.09
C GLU A 48 9.21 1.61 7.70
N ALA A 49 8.78 2.75 7.14
CA ALA A 49 7.59 3.46 7.60
C ALA A 49 6.28 2.75 7.19
N ARG A 50 6.26 2.13 6.01
CA ARG A 50 5.11 1.42 5.47
C ARG A 50 5.57 0.22 4.61
N PRO A 51 5.68 -0.98 5.22
CA PRO A 51 6.17 -2.17 4.52
C PRO A 51 5.26 -2.66 3.39
N THR A 52 3.99 -2.26 3.39
CA THR A 52 2.98 -2.63 2.37
C THR A 52 2.88 -1.61 1.23
N ALA A 53 3.89 -0.76 1.04
CA ALA A 53 3.91 0.22 -0.04
C ALA A 53 4.35 -0.43 -1.35
N THR A 54 3.50 -0.39 -2.38
CA THR A 54 3.78 -0.98 -3.71
C THR A 54 4.22 0.04 -4.76
N LEU A 55 4.22 1.33 -4.42
CA LEU A 55 4.60 2.43 -5.31
C LEU A 55 5.72 3.28 -4.70
N CYS A 56 6.62 3.76 -5.56
CA CYS A 56 7.57 4.82 -5.21
C CYS A 56 6.84 6.13 -4.88
N ILE A 57 7.56 7.11 -4.35
CA ILE A 57 7.00 8.40 -3.93
C ILE A 57 6.38 9.12 -5.14
N ASP A 58 7.11 9.22 -6.24
CA ASP A 58 6.66 9.97 -7.43
C ASP A 58 5.38 9.38 -8.03
N CYS A 59 5.36 8.06 -8.24
CA CYS A 59 4.18 7.37 -8.74
C CYS A 59 2.99 7.53 -7.79
N LYS A 60 3.21 7.45 -6.47
CA LYS A 60 2.12 7.62 -5.52
C LYS A 60 1.60 9.06 -5.48
N THR A 61 2.47 10.06 -5.58
CA THR A 61 2.06 11.46 -5.66
C THR A 61 1.26 11.75 -6.93
N LEU A 62 1.68 11.21 -8.08
CA LEU A 62 0.94 11.33 -9.34
C LEU A 62 -0.45 10.66 -9.25
N ASP A 63 -0.52 9.50 -8.63
CA ASP A 63 -1.77 8.77 -8.38
C ASP A 63 -2.74 9.60 -7.52
N GLU A 64 -2.27 10.17 -6.41
CA GLU A 64 -3.07 11.04 -5.53
C GLU A 64 -3.56 12.32 -6.23
N ILE A 65 -2.76 12.92 -7.13
CA ILE A 65 -3.18 14.06 -7.95
C ILE A 65 -4.30 13.64 -8.91
N ARG A 66 -4.16 12.47 -9.55
CA ARG A 66 -5.17 11.93 -10.47
C ARG A 66 -6.48 11.61 -9.74
N GLU A 67 -6.41 11.04 -8.54
CA GLU A 67 -7.58 10.78 -7.69
C GLU A 67 -8.32 12.07 -7.34
N LYS A 68 -7.59 13.12 -6.93
CA LYS A 68 -8.17 14.43 -6.61
C LYS A 68 -8.86 15.09 -7.80
N ASN A 69 -8.28 14.97 -9.00
CA ASN A 69 -8.86 15.56 -10.21
C ASN A 69 -10.07 14.79 -10.75
N ARG A 70 -10.31 13.56 -10.27
CA ARG A 70 -11.46 12.71 -10.64
C ARG A 70 -12.66 12.85 -9.69
N ALA A 71 -12.44 13.41 -8.50
CA ALA A 71 -13.45 13.70 -7.50
C ALA A 71 -14.10 15.06 -7.75
#